data_AF-A0A2M8QGD4-F1
#
_entry.id   AF-A0A2M8QGD4-F1
#
_cell.length_a   1.000
_cell.length_b   1.000
_cell.length_c   1.000
_cell.angle_alpha   90.00
_cell.angle_beta   90.00
_cell.angle_gamma   90.00
#
_symmetry.space_group_name_H-M   'P 1'
#
loop_
_entity.id
_entity.type
_entity.pdbx_description
1 polymer ?
#
loop_
_entity_poly.entity_id
_entity_poly.type
_entity_poly.pdbx_seq_one_letter_code
_entity_poly.pdbx_strand_id
1 'polypeptide(L)'
;WIALRRDPRYKTFNPVHLYTRSTLSPIAICGLLPFDDFRRVVEPVMMNYVRAWVKLVQEAQPIAATRRPAIAQRDHVLRKTIVEKDPANVLADRMLGAPMRERLVRILWGAERER
;
A
#
# COMPACT_ATOMS: atom_id res chain seq x y z
N TRP A 1 -2.89 -8.47 15.09
CA TRP A 1 -3.02 -7.00 15.05
C TRP A 1 -3.23 -6.37 16.43
N ILE A 2 -4.29 -6.71 17.18
CA ILE A 2 -4.54 -6.13 18.52
C ILE A 2 -3.37 -6.34 19.49
N ALA A 3 -2.79 -7.54 19.51
CA ALA A 3 -1.61 -7.83 20.33
C ALA A 3 -0.41 -6.95 19.99
N LEU A 4 -0.14 -6.70 18.70
CA LEU A 4 0.94 -5.83 18.23
C LEU A 4 0.74 -4.38 18.70
N ARG A 5 -0.48 -3.84 18.63
CA ARG A 5 -0.79 -2.48 19.13
C ARG A 5 -0.67 -2.34 20.65
N ARG A 6 -0.71 -3.44 21.39
CA ARG A 6 -0.56 -3.46 22.85
C ARG A 6 0.89 -3.62 23.29
N ASP A 7 1.83 -3.89 22.38
CA ASP A 7 3.26 -3.91 22.70
C ASP A 7 3.72 -2.48 22.99
N PRO A 8 4.27 -2.18 24.18
CA PRO A 8 4.68 -0.81 24.55
C PRO A 8 5.82 -0.28 23.67
N ARG A 9 6.56 -1.15 22.97
CA ARG A 9 7.62 -0.75 22.04
C ARG A 9 7.07 -0.34 20.68
N TYR A 10 5.85 -0.77 20.33
CA TYR A 10 5.22 -0.44 19.07
C TYR A 10 4.81 1.03 19.05
N LYS A 11 5.48 1.84 18.22
CA LYS A 11 5.11 3.24 18.01
C LYS A 11 4.17 3.32 16.82
N THR A 12 2.98 3.86 17.02
CA THR A 12 2.05 4.08 15.90
C THR A 12 2.64 5.13 14.96
N PHE A 13 2.70 4.81 13.67
CA PHE A 13 3.09 5.73 12.62
C PHE A 13 1.82 6.34 12.02
N ASN A 14 1.71 7.67 12.08
CA ASN A 14 0.61 8.41 11.46
C ASN A 14 1.14 9.08 10.19
N PRO A 15 0.82 8.58 8.98
CA PRO A 15 1.28 9.19 7.74
C PRO A 15 0.98 10.68 7.70
N VAL A 16 1.90 11.54 7.28
CA VAL A 16 1.65 12.99 7.29
C VAL A 16 0.55 13.39 6.29
N HIS A 17 0.54 12.76 5.11
CA HIS A 17 -0.45 13.05 4.08
C HIS A 17 -1.81 12.43 4.39
N LEU A 18 -2.85 13.26 4.45
CA LEU A 18 -4.24 12.84 4.66
C LEU A 18 -4.71 11.85 3.60
N TYR A 19 -4.25 12.02 2.35
CA TYR A 19 -4.58 11.08 1.29
C TYR A 19 -4.06 9.68 1.60
N THR A 20 -2.79 9.53 2.00
CA THR A 20 -2.26 8.23 2.42
C THR A 20 -3.06 7.65 3.59
N ARG A 21 -3.54 8.46 4.53
CA ARG A 21 -4.40 7.97 5.62
C ARG A 21 -5.73 7.43 5.11
N SER A 22 -6.37 8.12 4.17
CA SER A 22 -7.70 7.74 3.66
C SER A 22 -7.68 6.47 2.81
N THR A 23 -6.51 6.05 2.31
CA THR A 23 -6.37 4.81 1.54
C THR A 23 -6.09 3.57 2.41
N LEU A 24 -5.78 3.76 3.69
CA LEU A 24 -5.51 2.65 4.62
C LEU A 24 -6.82 2.04 5.14
N SER A 25 -6.86 0.71 5.22
CA SER A 25 -7.96 0.03 5.89
C SER A 25 -7.87 0.19 7.42
N PRO A 26 -8.97 0.00 8.17
CA PRO A 26 -8.97 0.06 9.64
C PRO A 26 -8.01 -0.94 10.32
N ILE A 27 -7.55 -1.95 9.58
CA ILE A 27 -6.62 -2.98 10.06
C ILE A 27 -5.19 -2.78 9.52
N ALA A 28 -4.89 -1.66 8.86
CA ALA A 28 -3.56 -1.38 8.36
C ALA A 28 -2.53 -1.32 9.50
N ILE A 29 -1.38 -1.97 9.28
CA ILE A 29 -0.24 -1.92 10.20
C ILE A 29 0.59 -0.70 9.82
N CYS A 30 0.44 0.38 10.59
CA CYS A 30 1.25 1.58 10.46
C CYS A 30 1.97 1.84 11.78
N GLY A 31 3.22 1.42 11.86
CA GLY A 31 4.02 1.62 13.05
C GLY A 31 5.47 1.20 12.90
N LEU A 32 6.22 1.51 13.94
CA LEU A 32 7.66 1.40 14.00
C LEU A 32 8.05 0.51 15.18
N LEU A 33 9.03 -0.35 14.92
CA LEU A 33 9.70 -1.22 15.87
C LEU A 33 11.18 -1.32 15.49
N PRO A 34 12.08 -1.63 16.45
CA PRO A 34 13.41 -2.12 16.11
C PRO A 34 13.32 -3.31 15.15
N PHE A 35 14.28 -3.44 14.22
CA PHE A 35 14.17 -4.42 13.12
C PHE A 35 13.99 -5.87 13.60
N ASP A 36 14.75 -6.31 14.61
CA ASP A 36 14.63 -7.66 15.15
C ASP A 36 13.27 -7.93 15.81
N ASP A 37 12.73 -6.92 16.51
CA ASP A 37 11.39 -6.99 17.09
C ASP A 37 10.30 -6.98 16.00
N PHE A 38 10.47 -6.16 14.96
CA PHE A 38 9.60 -6.14 13.80
C PHE A 38 9.56 -7.52 13.14
N ARG A 39 10.72 -8.11 12.85
CA ARG A 39 10.82 -9.43 12.23
C ARG A 39 10.13 -10.49 13.10
N ARG A 40 10.45 -10.53 14.39
CA ARG A 40 9.87 -11.51 15.33
C ARG A 40 8.35 -11.39 15.48
N VAL A 41 7.81 -10.17 15.55
CA VAL A 41 6.40 -9.94 15.94
C VAL A 41 5.50 -9.64 14.74
N VAL A 42 5.97 -8.85 13.77
CA VAL A 42 5.17 -8.34 12.65
C VAL A 42 5.17 -9.32 11.48
N GLU A 43 6.28 -9.99 11.19
CA GLU A 43 6.39 -10.92 10.06
C GLU A 43 5.30 -12.02 10.08
N PRO A 44 5.03 -12.74 11.19
CA PRO A 44 3.97 -13.74 11.21
C PRO A 44 2.58 -13.12 10.96
N VAL A 45 2.36 -11.89 11.41
CA VAL A 45 1.10 -11.15 11.22
C VAL A 45 0.95 -10.72 9.76
N MET A 46 2.01 -10.24 9.11
CA MET A 46 1.99 -9.92 7.68
C MET A 46 1.67 -11.15 6.85
N MET A 47 2.25 -12.30 7.19
CA MET A 47 1.93 -13.55 6.50
C MET A 47 0.47 -13.98 6.67
N ASN A 48 -0.17 -13.66 7.79
CA ASN A 48 -1.62 -13.83 7.93
C ASN A 48 -2.41 -12.91 7.00
N TYR A 49 -1.98 -11.65 6.82
CA TYR A 49 -2.64 -10.71 5.91
C TYR A 49 -2.52 -11.18 4.46
N VAL A 50 -1.34 -11.66 4.06
CA VAL A 50 -1.11 -12.23 2.72
C VAL A 50 -2.01 -13.44 2.50
N ARG A 51 -2.04 -14.40 3.43
CA ARG A 51 -2.93 -15.58 3.33
C ARG A 51 -4.40 -15.19 3.22
N ALA A 52 -4.85 -14.24 4.04
CA ALA A 52 -6.22 -13.74 4.00
C ALA A 52 -6.54 -13.05 2.66
N TRP A 53 -5.61 -12.24 2.15
CA TRP A 53 -5.77 -11.60 0.84
C TRP A 53 -5.85 -12.61 -0.30
N VAL A 54 -4.99 -13.63 -0.32
CA VAL A 54 -5.05 -14.72 -1.32
C VAL A 54 -6.40 -15.43 -1.26
N LYS A 55 -6.89 -15.75 -0.06
CA LYS A 55 -8.21 -16.36 0.11
C LYS A 55 -9.33 -15.48 -0.44
N LEU A 56 -9.31 -14.17 -0.16
CA LEU A 56 -10.28 -13.21 -0.72
C LEU A 56 -10.27 -13.18 -2.25
N VAL A 57 -9.09 -13.28 -2.87
CA VAL A 57 -8.96 -13.34 -4.33
C VAL A 57 -9.52 -14.66 -4.87
N GLN A 58 -9.24 -15.78 -4.21
CA GLN A 58 -9.75 -17.11 -4.61
C GLN A 58 -11.28 -17.20 -4.51
N GLU A 59 -11.86 -16.58 -3.49
CA GLU A 59 -13.31 -16.60 -3.23
C GLU A 59 -14.07 -15.47 -3.95
N ALA A 60 -13.36 -14.56 -4.63
CA ALA A 60 -13.94 -13.40 -5.27
C ALA A 60 -14.97 -13.77 -6.34
N GLN A 61 -16.15 -13.17 -6.25
CA GLN A 61 -17.21 -13.34 -7.24
C GLN A 61 -17.22 -12.19 -8.26
N PRO A 62 -17.63 -12.45 -9.51
CA PRO A 62 -17.76 -11.40 -10.51
C PRO A 62 -18.71 -10.30 -10.07
N ILE A 63 -18.27 -9.05 -10.19
CA ILE A 63 -19.13 -7.89 -9.99
C ILE A 63 -20.01 -7.65 -11.21
N ALA A 64 -21.22 -7.15 -10.98
CA ALA A 64 -22.15 -6.74 -12.04
C ALA A 64 -21.48 -5.77 -13.02
N ALA A 65 -21.73 -5.96 -14.32
CA ALA A 65 -21.09 -5.18 -15.38
C ALA A 65 -21.27 -3.66 -15.20
N THR A 66 -22.44 -3.24 -14.72
CA THR A 66 -22.78 -1.83 -14.44
C THR A 66 -21.91 -1.19 -13.36
N ARG A 67 -21.33 -1.96 -12.44
CA ARG A 67 -20.46 -1.45 -11.36
C ARG A 67 -18.98 -1.39 -11.76
N ARG A 68 -18.58 -2.13 -12.80
CA ARG A 68 -17.17 -2.26 -13.21
C ARG A 68 -16.52 -0.92 -13.58
N PRO A 69 -17.16 -0.03 -14.37
CA PRO A 69 -16.53 1.24 -14.76
C PRO A 69 -16.21 2.14 -13.56
N ALA A 70 -17.14 2.25 -12.60
CA ALA A 70 -16.95 3.08 -11.42
C ALA A 70 -15.80 2.56 -10.53
N ILE A 71 -15.71 1.25 -10.35
CA ILE A 71 -14.63 0.62 -9.58
C ILE A 71 -13.29 0.78 -10.31
N ALA A 72 -13.24 0.55 -11.62
CA ALA A 72 -12.03 0.73 -12.42
C ALA A 72 -11.51 2.18 -12.35
N GLN A 73 -12.41 3.17 -12.46
CA GLN A 73 -12.05 4.58 -12.34
C GLN A 73 -11.53 4.92 -10.95
N ARG A 74 -12.20 4.44 -9.89
CA ARG A 74 -11.73 4.60 -8.51
C ARG A 74 -10.32 4.02 -8.34
N ASP A 75 -10.09 2.80 -8.81
CA ASP A 75 -8.81 2.11 -8.66
C ASP A 75 -7.70 2.79 -9.46
N HIS A 76 -8.01 3.32 -10.64
CA HIS A 76 -7.08 4.13 -11.43
C HIS A 76 -6.67 5.40 -10.69
N VAL A 77 -7.63 6.18 -10.20
CA VAL A 77 -7.36 7.42 -9.44
C VAL A 77 -6.55 7.12 -8.18
N LEU A 78 -6.94 6.08 -7.45
CA LEU A 78 -6.26 5.63 -6.24
C LEU A 78 -4.80 5.29 -6.52
N ARG A 79 -4.55 4.42 -7.49
CA ARG A 79 -3.20 3.95 -7.84
C ARG A 79 -2.31 5.10 -8.31
N LYS A 80 -2.83 5.93 -9.23
CA LYS A 80 -2.11 7.11 -9.72
C LYS A 80 -1.71 8.03 -8.58
N THR A 81 -2.67 8.37 -7.72
CA THR A 81 -2.43 9.35 -6.66
C THR A 81 -1.48 8.83 -5.58
N ILE A 82 -1.59 7.55 -5.18
CA ILE A 82 -0.67 6.94 -4.20
C ILE A 82 0.76 6.99 -4.74
N VAL A 83 0.97 6.56 -6.00
CA VAL A 83 2.31 6.47 -6.58
C VAL A 83 2.90 7.86 -6.81
N GLU A 84 2.14 8.82 -7.30
CA GLU A 84 2.64 10.19 -7.54
C GLU A 84 2.99 10.91 -6.23
N LYS A 85 2.25 10.66 -5.15
CA LYS A 85 2.41 11.32 -3.85
C LYS A 85 3.26 10.55 -2.85
N ASP A 86 3.85 9.42 -3.24
CA ASP A 86 4.66 8.61 -2.32
C ASP A 86 5.89 9.42 -1.84
N PRO A 87 6.02 9.67 -0.52
CA PRO A 87 7.20 10.35 0.03
C PRO A 87 8.53 9.66 -0.30
N ALA A 88 8.50 8.35 -0.57
CA ALA A 88 9.67 7.58 -0.96
C ALA A 88 10.19 7.92 -2.38
N ASN A 89 9.42 8.64 -3.20
CA ASN A 89 9.87 9.07 -4.54
C ASN A 89 11.14 9.93 -4.50
N VAL A 90 11.39 10.64 -3.40
CA VAL A 90 12.63 11.41 -3.19
C VAL A 90 13.87 10.49 -3.15
N LEU A 91 13.73 9.24 -2.68
CA LEU A 91 14.83 8.28 -2.68
C LEU A 91 15.18 7.86 -4.11
N ALA A 92 14.18 7.62 -4.96
CA ALA A 92 14.40 7.29 -6.36
C ALA A 92 15.09 8.44 -7.12
N ASP A 93 14.74 9.69 -6.81
CA ASP A 93 15.39 10.88 -7.38
C ASP A 93 16.89 10.92 -7.04
N ARG A 94 17.25 10.65 -5.78
CA ARG A 94 18.64 10.62 -5.32
C ARG A 94 19.45 9.45 -5.89
N MET A 95 18.82 8.31 -6.12
CA MET A 95 19.49 7.09 -6.57
C MET A 95 19.62 6.99 -8.09
N LEU A 96 18.63 7.49 -8.84
CA LEU A 96 18.48 7.24 -10.28
C LEU A 96 18.31 8.52 -11.10
N GLY A 97 18.14 9.67 -10.45
CA GLY A 97 17.84 10.94 -11.09
C GLY A 97 16.36 11.12 -11.44
N ALA A 98 15.97 12.39 -11.56
CA ALA A 98 14.61 12.83 -11.85
C ALA A 98 13.94 12.15 -13.06
N PRO A 99 14.62 12.00 -14.23
CA PRO A 99 13.98 11.40 -15.40
C PRO A 99 13.59 9.93 -15.20
N MET A 100 14.47 9.16 -14.54
CA MET A 100 14.20 7.74 -14.27
C MET A 100 13.10 7.59 -13.22
N ARG A 101 13.15 8.40 -12.15
CA ARG A 101 12.10 8.48 -11.12
C ARG A 101 10.72 8.78 -11.73
N GLU A 102 10.63 9.73 -12.66
CA GLU A 102 9.36 10.05 -13.34
C GLU A 102 8.82 8.90 -14.17
N ARG A 103 9.70 8.20 -14.89
CA ARG A 103 9.31 6.99 -15.65
C ARG A 103 8.85 5.87 -14.72
N LEU A 104 9.55 5.62 -13.62
CA LEU A 104 9.15 4.61 -12.63
C LEU A 104 7.76 4.92 -12.05
N VAL A 105 7.50 6.17 -11.67
CA VAL A 105 6.18 6.62 -11.21
C VAL A 105 5.11 6.31 -12.26
N ARG A 106 5.33 6.65 -13.53
CA ARG A 106 4.37 6.34 -14.62
C ARG A 106 4.12 4.85 -14.80
N ILE A 107 5.17 4.03 -14.77
CA ILE A 107 5.06 2.57 -14.88
C ILE A 107 4.24 1.99 -13.73
N LEU A 108 4.54 2.40 -12.49
CA LEU A 108 3.92 1.87 -11.27
C LEU A 108 2.40 2.07 -11.24
N TRP A 109 1.88 3.23 -11.69
CA TRP A 109 0.43 3.42 -11.79
C TRP A 109 -0.17 2.90 -13.10
N GLY A 110 0.66 2.50 -14.06
CA GLY A 110 0.23 1.85 -15.28
C GLY A 110 -0.05 2.79 -16.45
N ALA A 111 0.55 3.99 -16.45
CA ALA A 111 0.48 4.93 -17.57
C ALA A 111 1.03 4.32 -18.87
N GLU A 112 2.04 3.47 -18.72
CA GLU A 112 2.79 2.85 -19.82
C GLU A 112 2.37 1.39 -20.05
N ARG A 113 1.18 0.95 -19.56
CA ARG A 113 0.67 -0.38 -19.91
C ARG A 113 0.20 -0.37 -21.37
N GLU A 114 0.69 -1.32 -22.16
CA GLU A 114 0.12 -1.64 -23.47
C GLU A 114 -1.38 -1.93 -23.30
N ARG A 115 -2.19 -1.38 -24.21
CA ARG A 115 -3.65 -1.54 -24.22
C ARG A 115 -4.07 -2.68 -25.12
#